data_AF-A0A9J7LXX7-F1
#
_entry.id   AF-A0A9J7LXX7-F1
#
_cell.length_a   1.000
_cell.length_b   1.000
_cell.length_c   1.000
_cell.angle_alpha   90.00
_cell.angle_beta   90.00
_cell.angle_gamma   90.00
#
_symmetry.space_group_name_H-M   'P 1'
#
loop_
_entity.id
_entity.type
_entity.pdbx_description
1 polymer ?
#
loop_
_entity_poly.entity_id
_entity_poly.type
_entity_poly.pdbx_seq_one_letter_code
_entity_poly.pdbx_strand_id
1 'polypeptide(L)'
;MNCGPGGKPELHERLPNTRETESRSRSERSVAGDFSGKDRNHHRGDTARMAARILLPVLLVLCLGAVATGLYERVCGMDPEFTTGKATTTTTGETAQQLLNTTGVTTGIESRDDTEEIQELFSSDAQPRKQDNETPQQIPPDPSKRAARWLIMMRNAAYGWADTPNAILALQLANDTWFNKQDLSSQLSVKQMQIELLSKIARRGFHLKDVPTGELSHYVLALTATCQNPRNFYGHNLLEAIDRALFHFPTAEFNNFYQFSQGVLAICGAGAPVKPRLIKDLAKGQQADGGYPFGVDATAMSILALSCAEKQRIHKHDKDEIKRVFGKAVNYLRIQQRPDGSFGNQHNTGLAVQAMIAANLEPATWRCPDALTTLTRTQHQDGSFGQFFQTTVQVLPALAGKTYADVNRIMCEMAPIMDEDEESFLMTEYDLYDPEEEPNHYVSNMTVQYTIHSDFHPNVSASIEITVPSNTSFIDIMDLAAERDERFRYEAPDTKWGHYVSAIGEVTEDHDEKRYWTIMLDPDISIDEGIDHFIPDDGDHVIFRYRKYD
;
A
#
# COMPACT_ATOMS: atom_id res chain seq x y z
N MET A 1 -76.43 -39.57 1.17
CA MET A 1 -75.82 -39.36 2.50
C MET A 1 -75.80 -37.86 2.73
N ASN A 2 -76.47 -37.38 3.76
CA ASN A 2 -76.41 -35.99 4.24
C ASN A 2 -75.39 -35.97 5.42
N CYS A 3 -74.94 -34.86 6.03
CA CYS A 3 -75.44 -33.47 6.08
C CYS A 3 -74.27 -32.45 6.16
N GLY A 4 -74.57 -31.15 6.03
CA GLY A 4 -73.85 -30.08 6.77
C GLY A 4 -74.64 -29.71 8.05
N PRO A 5 -74.70 -28.44 8.51
CA PRO A 5 -73.86 -27.27 8.16
C PRO A 5 -73.49 -26.34 9.38
N GLY A 6 -72.64 -25.33 9.14
CA GLY A 6 -72.72 -23.99 9.77
C GLY A 6 -72.21 -23.77 11.22
N GLY A 7 -71.99 -22.49 11.60
CA GLY A 7 -71.75 -22.06 12.98
C GLY A 7 -70.91 -20.78 13.19
N LYS A 8 -71.57 -19.67 13.57
CA LYS A 8 -71.02 -18.51 14.33
C LYS A 8 -71.83 -18.38 15.63
N PRO A 9 -71.23 -17.94 16.75
CA PRO A 9 -71.40 -16.55 17.25
C PRO A 9 -70.05 -15.94 17.72
N GLU A 10 -69.82 -14.66 18.04
CA GLU A 10 -70.59 -13.46 18.48
C GLU A 10 -70.78 -13.21 20.00
N LEU A 11 -70.25 -12.03 20.45
CA LEU A 11 -70.43 -11.27 21.71
C LEU A 11 -70.07 -11.98 23.05
N HIS A 12 -69.57 -11.30 24.11
CA HIS A 12 -69.75 -9.91 24.56
C HIS A 12 -68.49 -9.20 25.11
N GLU A 13 -68.44 -7.89 24.85
CA GLU A 13 -68.04 -6.74 25.69
C GLU A 13 -67.32 -6.92 27.05
N ARG A 14 -66.31 -6.05 27.28
CA ARG A 14 -66.45 -4.87 28.19
C ARG A 14 -65.34 -3.82 28.03
N LEU A 15 -65.74 -2.58 27.74
CA LEU A 15 -65.01 -1.34 28.09
C LEU A 15 -65.62 -0.77 29.39
N PRO A 16 -64.88 0.07 30.16
CA PRO A 16 -64.89 1.54 29.95
C PRO A 16 -63.52 2.08 29.46
N ASN A 17 -63.35 3.18 28.71
CA ASN A 17 -63.93 4.55 28.79
C ASN A 17 -63.45 5.26 30.09
N THR A 18 -62.78 6.41 30.10
CA THR A 18 -63.08 7.74 29.50
C THR A 18 -61.78 8.51 29.17
N ARG A 19 -61.65 9.28 28.05
CA ARG A 19 -62.01 10.72 27.86
C ARG A 19 -61.33 11.68 28.87
N GLU A 20 -60.96 12.93 28.56
CA GLU A 20 -61.19 13.86 27.43
C GLU A 20 -59.96 14.85 27.37
N THR A 21 -59.80 15.89 26.54
CA THR A 21 -60.72 16.74 25.75
C THR A 21 -60.01 17.32 24.51
N GLU A 22 -60.75 18.01 23.63
CA GLU A 22 -60.27 18.50 22.33
C GLU A 22 -60.55 20.02 22.11
N SER A 23 -59.73 20.67 21.28
CA SER A 23 -60.08 21.81 20.39
C SER A 23 -60.08 23.27 20.89
N ARG A 24 -59.82 24.18 19.92
CA ARG A 24 -60.17 25.63 19.81
C ARG A 24 -59.42 26.60 20.75
N SER A 25 -59.05 27.83 20.34
CA SER A 25 -59.20 28.60 19.07
C SER A 25 -57.98 29.57 18.93
N ARG A 26 -57.82 30.51 17.98
CA ARG A 26 -58.70 31.21 17.01
C ARG A 26 -57.88 31.65 15.76
N SER A 27 -58.34 32.65 15.02
CA SER A 27 -57.73 33.30 13.85
C SER A 27 -57.95 34.83 13.89
N GLU A 28 -57.37 35.54 12.90
CA GLU A 28 -57.53 36.98 12.57
C GLU A 28 -56.66 37.98 13.38
N ARG A 29 -56.20 39.13 12.84
CA ARG A 29 -55.73 39.54 11.49
C ARG A 29 -55.19 40.99 11.62
N SER A 30 -54.07 41.33 10.97
CA SER A 30 -53.66 42.67 10.48
C SER A 30 -53.81 43.94 11.36
N VAL A 31 -52.72 44.71 11.49
CA VAL A 31 -52.61 46.12 11.04
C VAL A 31 -51.11 46.51 11.01
N ALA A 32 -50.74 47.48 10.17
CA ALA A 32 -49.35 47.86 9.92
C ALA A 32 -48.77 48.86 10.95
N GLY A 33 -47.43 48.89 11.03
CA GLY A 33 -46.66 49.92 11.71
C GLY A 33 -45.27 49.98 11.08
N ASP A 34 -44.99 51.05 10.32
CA ASP A 34 -43.76 51.24 9.56
C ASP A 34 -42.85 52.27 10.26
N PHE A 35 -41.57 51.94 10.46
CA PHE A 35 -40.54 52.91 10.83
C PHE A 35 -39.12 52.43 10.50
N SER A 36 -38.39 53.27 9.75
CA SER A 36 -37.02 53.06 9.26
C SER A 36 -35.97 52.83 10.37
N GLY A 37 -35.06 51.87 10.17
CA GLY A 37 -33.85 51.65 10.98
C GLY A 37 -32.72 50.96 10.20
N LYS A 38 -31.60 51.66 10.02
CA LYS A 38 -30.45 51.32 9.16
C LYS A 38 -29.54 50.17 9.67
N ASP A 39 -28.71 49.67 8.75
CA ASP A 39 -27.37 49.08 8.93
C ASP A 39 -27.20 47.83 9.82
N ARG A 40 -27.38 46.62 9.23
CA ARG A 40 -26.87 45.34 9.78
C ARG A 40 -26.24 44.34 8.79
N ASN A 41 -26.14 44.66 7.49
CA ASN A 41 -25.63 43.69 6.50
C ASN A 41 -24.09 43.60 6.38
N HIS A 42 -23.32 44.54 6.94
CA HIS A 42 -21.85 44.60 6.77
C HIS A 42 -21.03 43.92 7.90
N HIS A 43 -21.66 43.10 8.76
CA HIS A 43 -20.95 42.30 9.77
C HIS A 43 -21.19 40.79 9.66
N ARG A 44 -22.19 40.35 8.89
CA ARG A 44 -22.45 38.91 8.66
C ARG A 44 -21.52 38.29 7.61
N GLY A 45 -21.05 39.08 6.64
CA GLY A 45 -20.08 38.63 5.65
C GLY A 45 -18.70 38.37 6.26
N ASP A 46 -18.19 39.31 7.06
CA ASP A 46 -16.83 39.19 7.60
C ASP A 46 -16.75 38.24 8.79
N THR A 47 -17.79 38.13 9.63
CA THR A 47 -17.83 37.05 10.64
C THR A 47 -17.89 35.68 9.99
N ALA A 48 -18.61 35.49 8.88
CA ALA A 48 -18.61 34.22 8.13
C ALA A 48 -17.24 33.95 7.47
N ARG A 49 -16.60 34.95 6.87
CA ARG A 49 -15.25 34.82 6.26
C ARG A 49 -14.15 34.58 7.29
N MET A 50 -14.23 35.22 8.45
CA MET A 50 -13.27 35.06 9.55
C MET A 50 -13.48 33.72 10.26
N ALA A 51 -14.73 33.30 10.47
CA ALA A 51 -15.05 31.95 10.92
C ALA A 51 -14.54 30.90 9.92
N ALA A 52 -14.74 31.07 8.61
CA ALA A 52 -14.17 30.16 7.60
C ALA A 52 -12.63 30.12 7.64
N ARG A 53 -11.96 31.27 7.77
CA ARG A 53 -10.48 31.35 7.89
C ARG A 53 -9.91 30.71 9.15
N ILE A 54 -10.70 30.46 10.19
CA ILE A 54 -10.27 29.84 11.46
C ILE A 54 -10.76 28.39 11.55
N LEU A 55 -12.02 28.14 11.21
CA LEU A 55 -12.63 26.81 11.25
C LEU A 55 -12.10 25.90 10.14
N LEU A 56 -11.86 26.39 8.91
CA LEU A 56 -11.42 25.51 7.82
C LEU A 56 -10.02 24.91 8.08
N PRO A 57 -9.01 25.66 8.58
CA PRO A 57 -7.75 25.06 9.02
C PRO A 57 -7.91 24.10 10.22
N VAL A 58 -8.76 24.44 11.20
CA VAL A 58 -9.00 23.59 12.37
C VAL A 58 -9.71 22.28 11.99
N LEU A 59 -10.70 22.32 11.09
CA LEU A 59 -11.32 21.13 10.50
C LEU A 59 -10.32 20.33 9.66
N LEU A 60 -9.44 20.98 8.87
CA LEU A 60 -8.37 20.27 8.16
C LEU A 60 -7.46 19.50 9.13
N VAL A 61 -7.01 20.15 10.20
CA VAL A 61 -6.15 19.55 11.22
C VAL A 61 -6.87 18.43 11.98
N LEU A 62 -8.16 18.57 12.29
CA LEU A 62 -8.96 17.53 12.94
C LEU A 62 -9.21 16.33 12.00
N CYS A 63 -9.48 16.55 10.72
CA CYS A 63 -9.67 15.48 9.74
C CYS A 63 -8.35 14.75 9.43
N LEU A 64 -7.24 15.48 9.25
CA LEU A 64 -5.90 14.88 9.10
C LEU A 64 -5.51 14.10 10.37
N GLY A 65 -5.83 14.64 11.55
CA GLY A 65 -5.66 13.95 12.83
C GLY A 65 -6.46 12.65 12.93
N ALA A 66 -7.76 12.68 12.62
CA ALA A 66 -8.64 11.51 12.67
C ALA A 66 -8.28 10.42 11.65
N VAL A 67 -7.71 10.80 10.50
CA VAL A 67 -7.24 9.82 9.51
C VAL A 67 -5.87 9.25 9.91
N ALA A 68 -5.01 10.04 10.54
CA ALA A 68 -3.79 9.54 11.16
C ALA A 68 -4.10 8.57 12.31
N THR A 69 -5.03 8.91 13.22
CA THR A 69 -5.41 8.04 14.35
C THR A 69 -5.90 6.68 13.85
N GLY A 70 -6.81 6.65 12.88
CA GLY A 70 -7.36 5.41 12.34
C GLY A 70 -6.33 4.51 11.65
N LEU A 71 -5.25 5.06 11.08
CA LEU A 71 -4.15 4.26 10.52
C LEU A 71 -3.29 3.62 11.62
N TYR A 72 -2.86 4.39 12.63
CA TYR A 72 -2.02 3.86 13.70
C TYR A 72 -2.77 2.89 14.61
N GLU A 73 -4.07 3.10 14.84
CA GLU A 73 -4.93 2.16 15.54
C GLU A 73 -5.08 0.85 14.75
N ARG A 74 -5.47 0.92 13.47
CA ARG A 74 -5.69 -0.24 12.58
C ARG A 74 -4.46 -1.14 12.43
N VAL A 75 -3.26 -0.56 12.44
CA VAL A 75 -2.03 -1.27 12.06
C VAL A 75 -1.09 -1.52 13.25
N CYS A 76 -1.04 -0.61 14.23
CA CYS A 76 -0.17 -0.71 15.39
C CYS A 76 -0.90 -0.98 16.71
N GLY A 77 -2.24 -0.95 16.75
CA GLY A 77 -3.01 -1.13 17.99
C GLY A 77 -2.71 -0.08 19.06
N MET A 78 -2.40 1.16 18.65
CA MET A 78 -2.03 2.27 19.53
C MET A 78 -2.91 3.52 19.31
N ASP A 79 -3.38 4.12 20.40
CA ASP A 79 -3.80 5.52 20.42
C ASP A 79 -2.58 6.45 20.23
N PRO A 80 -2.64 7.48 19.36
CA PRO A 80 -1.48 8.29 19.00
C PRO A 80 -1.02 9.32 20.05
N GLU A 81 -1.66 9.39 21.24
CA GLU A 81 -1.20 10.24 22.36
C GLU A 81 0.26 9.99 22.80
N PHE A 82 0.82 8.83 22.45
CA PHE A 82 2.23 8.48 22.71
C PHE A 82 3.25 9.13 21.75
N THR A 83 2.82 9.72 20.62
CA THR A 83 3.76 10.26 19.61
C THR A 83 4.21 11.70 19.89
N THR A 84 3.47 12.47 20.70
CA THR A 84 3.95 13.77 21.19
C THR A 84 4.77 13.59 22.47
N GLY A 85 6.09 13.81 22.39
CA GLY A 85 6.99 13.73 23.54
C GLY A 85 6.65 14.73 24.65
N LYS A 86 5.88 14.29 25.65
CA LYS A 86 5.58 15.07 26.88
C LYS A 86 6.88 15.31 27.67
N ALA A 87 7.53 16.45 27.44
CA ALA A 87 8.58 16.96 28.32
C ALA A 87 8.01 17.07 29.75
N THR A 88 8.57 16.32 30.69
CA THR A 88 7.98 16.12 32.02
C THR A 88 8.19 17.33 32.94
N THR A 89 7.29 18.32 32.86
CA THR A 89 7.12 19.33 33.92
C THR A 89 6.22 18.77 35.01
N THR A 90 6.83 18.20 36.05
CA THR A 90 6.16 17.58 37.22
C THR A 90 5.15 18.52 37.85
N THR A 91 3.86 18.21 37.75
CA THR A 91 2.79 19.03 38.31
C THR A 91 2.48 18.65 39.76
N THR A 92 3.21 19.20 40.72
CA THR A 92 2.69 19.33 42.10
C THR A 92 1.69 20.49 42.10
N GLY A 93 0.40 20.16 41.95
CA GLY A 93 -0.64 21.17 41.75
C GLY A 93 -1.10 21.85 43.04
N GLU A 94 -1.43 23.14 42.95
CA GLU A 94 -2.25 23.83 43.95
C GLU A 94 -3.09 24.95 43.32
N THR A 95 -4.38 25.01 43.72
CA THR A 95 -5.31 26.16 43.66
C THR A 95 -5.32 27.08 42.42
N ALA A 96 -6.03 26.68 41.36
CA ALA A 96 -6.50 27.59 40.29
C ALA A 96 -7.70 28.47 40.71
N GLN A 97 -7.60 29.25 41.81
CA GLN A 97 -8.70 30.12 42.29
C GLN A 97 -8.26 31.41 43.03
N GLN A 98 -7.05 31.91 42.77
CA GLN A 98 -6.50 33.20 43.23
C GLN A 98 -5.32 33.59 42.32
N LEU A 99 -5.06 34.83 41.91
CA LEU A 99 -5.62 36.13 42.30
C LEU A 99 -6.10 36.98 41.11
N LEU A 100 -7.07 37.86 41.37
CA LEU A 100 -7.29 39.10 40.64
C LEU A 100 -6.82 40.29 41.51
N ASN A 101 -6.42 41.38 40.83
CA ASN A 101 -6.16 42.75 41.34
C ASN A 101 -4.74 43.13 41.84
N THR A 102 -4.35 44.37 41.51
CA THR A 102 -3.21 45.20 42.00
C THR A 102 -1.78 44.66 41.75
N THR A 103 -0.75 45.40 41.31
CA THR A 103 -0.51 46.75 40.70
C THR A 103 0.95 46.74 40.16
N GLY A 104 1.48 47.64 39.31
CA GLY A 104 0.98 48.86 38.64
C GLY A 104 2.12 49.93 38.55
N VAL A 105 2.07 50.85 37.55
CA VAL A 105 3.03 51.99 37.29
C VAL A 105 4.44 51.59 36.81
N THR A 106 5.16 52.21 35.85
CA THR A 106 4.96 52.91 34.53
C THR A 106 6.33 52.77 33.76
N THR A 107 6.79 53.44 32.67
CA THR A 107 6.46 54.65 31.87
C THR A 107 7.21 54.63 30.51
N GLY A 108 6.79 55.43 29.51
CA GLY A 108 7.48 55.65 28.20
C GLY A 108 6.60 55.23 27.00
N ILE A 109 6.18 56.06 26.04
CA ILE A 109 6.86 57.07 25.19
C ILE A 109 7.86 56.35 24.24
N GLU A 110 7.78 56.45 22.91
CA GLU A 110 7.35 57.57 22.05
C GLU A 110 6.50 57.15 20.82
N SER A 111 6.02 58.11 20.02
CA SER A 111 5.10 57.92 18.88
C SER A 111 5.72 58.34 17.54
N ARG A 112 5.21 57.79 16.41
CA ARG A 112 5.33 58.44 15.10
C ARG A 112 4.27 57.98 14.10
N ASP A 113 3.59 58.94 13.48
CA ASP A 113 2.85 58.76 12.23
C ASP A 113 3.82 58.72 11.04
N ASP A 114 3.33 58.26 9.88
CA ASP A 114 3.23 59.10 8.66
C ASP A 114 2.24 58.42 7.68
N THR A 115 1.62 59.18 6.78
CA THR A 115 0.57 58.73 5.84
C THR A 115 0.87 59.18 4.40
N GLU A 116 -0.08 58.99 3.46
CA GLU A 116 -0.03 59.47 2.06
C GLU A 116 1.02 58.76 1.15
N GLU A 117 0.84 58.58 -0.16
CA GLU A 117 -0.31 58.79 -1.08
C GLU A 117 -0.15 57.91 -2.35
N ILE A 118 -1.25 57.60 -3.04
CA ILE A 118 -1.51 57.74 -4.50
C ILE A 118 -2.51 56.67 -5.02
N GLN A 119 -3.37 57.11 -5.93
CA GLN A 119 -4.52 56.39 -6.49
C GLN A 119 -4.39 56.28 -8.03
N GLU A 120 -5.39 55.64 -8.67
CA GLU A 120 -5.58 55.51 -10.14
C GLU A 120 -4.73 54.46 -10.88
N LEU A 121 -5.36 53.37 -11.30
CA LEU A 121 -5.67 53.12 -12.73
C LEU A 121 -6.49 51.83 -12.91
N PHE A 122 -7.78 51.98 -13.25
CA PHE A 122 -8.66 50.88 -13.69
C PHE A 122 -9.48 51.34 -14.90
N SER A 123 -9.30 50.70 -16.07
CA SER A 123 -10.34 50.51 -17.11
C SER A 123 -9.79 49.80 -18.36
N SER A 124 -10.29 48.60 -18.67
CA SER A 124 -10.89 48.28 -19.98
C SER A 124 -11.42 46.85 -20.03
N ASP A 125 -12.49 46.67 -20.78
CA ASP A 125 -13.40 45.52 -20.84
C ASP A 125 -12.78 44.15 -21.17
N ALA A 126 -13.28 43.12 -20.47
CA ALA A 126 -13.44 41.76 -21.03
C ALA A 126 -14.71 41.11 -20.45
N GLN A 127 -15.54 40.51 -21.30
CA GLN A 127 -16.79 39.85 -20.91
C GLN A 127 -16.55 38.43 -20.35
N PRO A 128 -17.43 37.91 -19.47
CA PRO A 128 -17.21 36.65 -18.79
C PRO A 128 -17.24 35.46 -19.75
N ARG A 129 -16.09 34.80 -19.92
CA ARG A 129 -16.03 33.42 -20.42
C ARG A 129 -16.58 32.50 -19.32
N LYS A 130 -17.39 31.50 -19.68
CA LYS A 130 -17.85 30.49 -18.72
C LYS A 130 -16.64 29.79 -18.12
N GLN A 131 -16.60 29.66 -16.80
CA GLN A 131 -15.92 28.54 -16.16
C GLN A 131 -16.93 27.42 -16.07
N ASP A 132 -16.62 26.29 -16.70
CA ASP A 132 -17.34 25.06 -16.48
C ASP A 132 -16.84 24.45 -15.15
N ASN A 133 -17.77 24.01 -14.30
CA ASN A 133 -17.47 23.60 -12.92
C ASN A 133 -16.99 22.14 -12.87
N GLU A 134 -15.72 21.91 -13.23
CA GLU A 134 -15.05 20.69 -12.79
C GLU A 134 -14.78 20.76 -11.29
N THR A 135 -15.23 19.73 -10.57
CA THR A 135 -15.05 19.65 -9.12
C THR A 135 -13.79 18.84 -8.83
N PRO A 136 -12.76 19.38 -8.16
CA PRO A 136 -11.53 18.64 -7.90
C PRO A 136 -11.82 17.34 -7.16
N GLN A 137 -11.56 16.20 -7.80
CA GLN A 137 -11.80 14.89 -7.21
C GLN A 137 -10.95 14.75 -5.93
N GLN A 138 -11.59 14.61 -4.78
CA GLN A 138 -10.89 14.57 -3.51
C GLN A 138 -10.00 13.32 -3.42
N ILE A 139 -8.69 13.55 -3.35
CA ILE A 139 -7.70 12.51 -3.07
C ILE A 139 -8.02 11.91 -1.69
N PRO A 140 -8.19 10.57 -1.56
CA PRO A 140 -8.48 9.95 -0.27
C PRO A 140 -7.42 10.31 0.78
N PRO A 141 -7.80 10.67 2.02
CA PRO A 141 -6.83 11.02 3.05
C PRO A 141 -6.14 9.77 3.64
N ASP A 142 -6.79 8.61 3.61
CA ASP A 142 -6.21 7.32 4.05
C ASP A 142 -5.18 6.80 3.02
N PRO A 143 -3.92 6.55 3.42
CA PRO A 143 -2.87 6.03 2.53
C PRO A 143 -3.21 4.71 1.81
N SER A 144 -3.94 3.81 2.48
CA SER A 144 -4.39 2.54 1.89
C SER A 144 -5.44 2.78 0.80
N LYS A 145 -6.39 3.70 1.03
CA LYS A 145 -7.41 4.07 0.03
C LYS A 145 -6.78 4.76 -1.18
N ARG A 146 -5.70 5.54 -1.00
CA ARG A 146 -4.90 6.08 -2.13
C ARG A 146 -4.22 4.98 -2.93
N ALA A 147 -3.49 4.07 -2.29
CA ALA A 147 -2.79 3.00 -2.99
C ALA A 147 -3.75 2.02 -3.69
N ALA A 148 -4.90 1.73 -3.08
CA ALA A 148 -5.96 0.94 -3.72
C ALA A 148 -6.56 1.67 -4.94
N ARG A 149 -6.81 2.98 -4.85
CA ARG A 149 -7.24 3.81 -5.99
C ARG A 149 -6.20 3.80 -7.12
N TRP A 150 -4.92 3.98 -6.78
CA TRP A 150 -3.82 3.93 -7.75
C TRP A 150 -3.75 2.59 -8.48
N LEU A 151 -3.80 1.47 -7.75
CA LEU A 151 -3.84 0.14 -8.37
C LEU A 151 -5.05 0.00 -9.30
N ILE A 152 -6.24 0.48 -8.93
CA ILE A 152 -7.42 0.44 -9.81
C ILE A 152 -7.22 1.29 -11.08
N MET A 153 -6.54 2.44 -11.00
CA MET A 153 -6.18 3.28 -12.15
C MET A 153 -5.16 2.62 -13.08
N MET A 154 -4.20 1.85 -12.53
CA MET A 154 -3.20 1.09 -13.31
C MET A 154 -3.75 -0.17 -13.98
N ARG A 155 -5.07 -0.39 -13.97
CA ARG A 155 -5.72 -1.55 -14.59
C ARG A 155 -5.92 -1.34 -16.09
N ASN A 156 -5.48 -2.29 -16.90
CA ASN A 156 -5.62 -2.24 -18.35
C ASN A 156 -7.06 -2.53 -18.84
N ALA A 157 -7.32 -2.25 -20.12
CA ALA A 157 -8.64 -2.45 -20.75
C ALA A 157 -9.12 -3.92 -20.82
N ALA A 158 -8.25 -4.89 -20.54
CA ALA A 158 -8.64 -6.30 -20.36
C ALA A 158 -8.99 -6.65 -18.90
N TYR A 159 -9.10 -5.63 -18.01
CA TYR A 159 -9.32 -5.74 -16.57
C TYR A 159 -8.14 -6.41 -15.80
N GLY A 160 -6.96 -6.52 -16.43
CA GLY A 160 -5.73 -7.04 -15.83
C GLY A 160 -4.69 -5.97 -15.48
N TRP A 161 -3.51 -6.39 -15.05
CA TRP A 161 -2.38 -5.54 -14.67
C TRP A 161 -1.06 -6.14 -15.15
N ALA A 162 0.06 -5.41 -14.96
CA ALA A 162 1.41 -5.96 -15.10
C ALA A 162 1.64 -7.20 -14.19
N ASP A 163 0.95 -7.27 -13.05
CA ASP A 163 0.86 -8.48 -12.23
C ASP A 163 -0.55 -8.68 -11.65
N THR A 164 -1.49 -9.07 -12.52
CA THR A 164 -2.90 -9.29 -12.21
C THR A 164 -3.20 -10.06 -10.92
N PRO A 165 -2.61 -11.25 -10.63
CA PRO A 165 -2.93 -11.97 -9.40
C PRO A 165 -2.51 -11.20 -8.15
N ASN A 166 -1.39 -10.49 -8.19
CA ASN A 166 -0.91 -9.71 -7.06
C ASN A 166 -1.72 -8.43 -6.83
N ALA A 167 -2.14 -7.75 -7.90
CA ALA A 167 -3.06 -6.62 -7.82
C ALA A 167 -4.38 -7.01 -7.14
N ILE A 168 -4.96 -8.13 -7.59
CA ILE A 168 -6.18 -8.72 -7.01
C ILE A 168 -5.99 -9.08 -5.53
N LEU A 169 -4.86 -9.71 -5.20
CA LEU A 169 -4.53 -10.10 -3.82
C LEU A 169 -4.39 -8.88 -2.90
N ALA A 170 -3.72 -7.82 -3.35
CA ALA A 170 -3.53 -6.60 -2.57
C ALA A 170 -4.85 -5.84 -2.35
N LEU A 171 -5.68 -5.71 -3.40
CA LEU A 171 -7.01 -5.09 -3.32
C LEU A 171 -7.96 -5.88 -2.39
N GLN A 172 -8.00 -7.20 -2.52
CA GLN A 172 -8.87 -8.07 -1.71
C GLN A 172 -8.40 -8.23 -0.26
N LEU A 173 -7.13 -7.99 0.05
CA LEU A 173 -6.64 -7.86 1.43
C LEU A 173 -6.94 -6.48 2.02
N ALA A 174 -6.84 -5.41 1.23
CA ALA A 174 -7.12 -4.05 1.68
C ALA A 174 -8.61 -3.78 1.93
N ASN A 175 -9.49 -4.42 1.14
CA ASN A 175 -10.93 -4.46 1.36
C ASN A 175 -11.44 -5.86 1.01
N ASP A 176 -11.91 -6.61 2.01
CA ASP A 176 -12.43 -7.97 1.84
C ASP A 176 -13.78 -8.01 1.10
N THR A 177 -14.47 -6.87 0.93
CA THR A 177 -15.66 -6.74 0.08
C THR A 177 -15.35 -6.38 -1.38
N TRP A 178 -14.07 -6.13 -1.74
CA TRP A 178 -13.68 -5.69 -3.09
C TRP A 178 -14.11 -6.67 -4.18
N PHE A 179 -13.76 -7.95 -4.02
CA PHE A 179 -14.31 -9.02 -4.84
C PHE A 179 -15.66 -9.47 -4.28
N ASN A 180 -16.73 -9.08 -4.97
CA ASN A 180 -18.08 -9.53 -4.66
C ASN A 180 -18.83 -9.95 -5.94
N LYS A 181 -19.94 -10.69 -5.77
CA LYS A 181 -20.69 -11.29 -6.89
C LYS A 181 -21.62 -10.31 -7.63
N GLN A 182 -21.71 -9.07 -7.17
CA GLN A 182 -22.59 -8.04 -7.74
C GLN A 182 -21.79 -7.03 -8.57
N ASP A 183 -20.59 -6.67 -8.12
CA ASP A 183 -19.64 -5.89 -8.89
C ASP A 183 -19.10 -6.68 -10.09
N LEU A 184 -19.29 -6.14 -11.30
CA LEU A 184 -18.76 -6.70 -12.54
C LEU A 184 -17.26 -6.42 -12.69
N SER A 185 -16.75 -5.34 -12.10
CA SER A 185 -15.38 -4.84 -12.25
C SER A 185 -14.34 -5.82 -11.68
N SER A 186 -14.48 -6.23 -10.43
CA SER A 186 -13.65 -7.25 -9.77
C SER A 186 -13.87 -8.65 -10.36
N GLN A 187 -15.10 -8.98 -10.79
CA GLN A 187 -15.38 -10.24 -11.48
C GLN A 187 -14.64 -10.36 -12.82
N LEU A 188 -14.60 -9.30 -13.63
CA LEU A 188 -13.84 -9.27 -14.87
C LEU A 188 -12.33 -9.39 -14.60
N SER A 189 -11.80 -8.69 -13.60
CA SER A 189 -10.40 -8.84 -13.18
C SER A 189 -10.05 -10.27 -12.74
N VAL A 190 -10.90 -10.92 -11.94
CA VAL A 190 -10.71 -12.33 -11.55
C VAL A 190 -10.83 -13.29 -12.73
N LYS A 191 -11.66 -12.97 -13.74
CA LYS A 191 -11.72 -13.76 -14.98
C LYS A 191 -10.50 -13.56 -15.86
N GLN A 192 -9.97 -12.34 -15.96
CA GLN A 192 -8.74 -12.06 -16.69
C GLN A 192 -7.55 -12.81 -16.08
N MET A 193 -7.38 -12.79 -14.75
CA MET A 193 -6.39 -13.60 -14.04
C MET A 193 -6.48 -15.10 -14.38
N GLN A 194 -7.70 -15.63 -14.49
CA GLN A 194 -7.92 -17.04 -14.86
C GLN A 194 -7.55 -17.29 -16.33
N ILE A 195 -7.89 -16.36 -17.23
CA ILE A 195 -7.55 -16.43 -18.65
C ILE A 195 -6.02 -16.35 -18.85
N GLU A 196 -5.30 -15.53 -18.09
CA GLU A 196 -3.84 -15.40 -18.16
C GLU A 196 -3.13 -16.72 -17.80
N LEU A 197 -3.45 -17.31 -16.63
CA LEU A 197 -2.87 -18.60 -16.23
C LEU A 197 -3.26 -19.74 -17.18
N LEU A 198 -4.53 -19.80 -17.61
CA LEU A 198 -4.97 -20.76 -18.63
C LEU A 198 -4.21 -20.59 -19.95
N SER A 199 -4.03 -19.35 -20.41
CA SER A 199 -3.34 -19.02 -21.66
C SER A 199 -1.83 -19.26 -21.58
N LYS A 200 -1.23 -19.27 -20.39
CA LYS A 200 0.13 -19.80 -20.19
C LYS A 200 0.15 -21.32 -20.33
N ILE A 201 -0.64 -22.05 -19.53
CA ILE A 201 -0.59 -23.53 -19.49
C ILE A 201 -1.23 -24.25 -20.70
N ALA A 202 -1.92 -23.53 -21.58
CA ALA A 202 -2.44 -24.04 -22.86
C ALA A 202 -1.46 -23.89 -24.03
N ARG A 203 -0.33 -23.17 -23.86
CA ARG A 203 0.70 -23.03 -24.92
C ARG A 203 1.34 -24.39 -25.20
N ARG A 204 1.48 -24.73 -26.49
CA ARG A 204 2.06 -26.02 -26.91
C ARG A 204 3.50 -26.16 -26.40
N GLY A 205 3.72 -27.15 -25.54
CA GLY A 205 5.04 -27.45 -24.95
C GLY A 205 5.32 -26.74 -23.62
N PHE A 206 4.41 -25.89 -23.14
CA PHE A 206 4.47 -25.27 -21.82
C PHE A 206 3.39 -25.90 -20.92
N HIS A 207 3.75 -26.27 -19.70
CA HIS A 207 2.83 -26.94 -18.78
C HIS A 207 2.81 -26.24 -17.41
N LEU A 208 1.87 -26.61 -16.54
CA LEU A 208 1.75 -26.04 -15.18
C LEU A 208 3.04 -26.16 -14.35
N LYS A 209 3.86 -27.19 -14.59
CA LYS A 209 5.16 -27.39 -13.93
C LYS A 209 6.24 -26.37 -14.35
N ASP A 210 5.99 -25.65 -15.46
CA ASP A 210 6.92 -24.70 -16.08
C ASP A 210 6.56 -23.24 -15.72
N VAL A 211 5.48 -23.04 -14.92
CA VAL A 211 5.17 -21.76 -14.28
C VAL A 211 6.08 -21.60 -13.05
N PRO A 212 6.84 -20.49 -12.90
CA PRO A 212 7.71 -20.28 -11.74
C PRO A 212 6.96 -20.38 -10.40
N THR A 213 7.58 -21.00 -9.40
CA THR A 213 6.92 -21.30 -8.11
C THR A 213 6.37 -20.05 -7.43
N GLY A 214 7.13 -18.94 -7.43
CA GLY A 214 6.65 -17.65 -6.93
C GLY A 214 5.42 -17.14 -7.70
N GLU A 215 5.45 -17.14 -9.04
CA GLU A 215 4.29 -16.72 -9.86
C GLU A 215 3.04 -17.56 -9.55
N LEU A 216 3.19 -18.89 -9.53
CA LEU A 216 2.08 -19.81 -9.25
C LEU A 216 1.54 -19.65 -7.82
N SER A 217 2.39 -19.30 -6.85
CA SER A 217 2.00 -19.03 -5.47
C SER A 217 1.11 -17.79 -5.36
N HIS A 218 1.43 -16.71 -6.08
CA HIS A 218 0.57 -15.52 -6.15
C HIS A 218 -0.80 -15.83 -6.75
N TYR A 219 -0.87 -16.60 -7.85
CA TYR A 219 -2.17 -17.07 -8.38
C TYR A 219 -2.95 -17.87 -7.34
N VAL A 220 -2.33 -18.78 -6.61
CA VAL A 220 -3.02 -19.59 -5.59
C VAL A 220 -3.56 -18.73 -4.44
N LEU A 221 -2.81 -17.72 -3.99
CA LEU A 221 -3.26 -16.77 -2.97
C LEU A 221 -4.44 -15.92 -3.49
N ALA A 222 -4.29 -15.32 -4.67
CA ALA A 222 -5.33 -14.49 -5.30
C ALA A 222 -6.62 -15.27 -5.62
N LEU A 223 -6.50 -16.49 -6.16
CA LEU A 223 -7.62 -17.42 -6.37
C LEU A 223 -8.30 -17.79 -5.05
N THR A 224 -7.54 -17.97 -3.96
CA THR A 224 -8.11 -18.27 -2.64
C THR A 224 -8.86 -17.06 -2.07
N ALA A 225 -8.25 -15.88 -2.08
CA ALA A 225 -8.86 -14.63 -1.61
C ALA A 225 -10.13 -14.26 -2.39
N THR A 226 -10.20 -14.61 -3.68
CA THR A 226 -11.36 -14.39 -4.56
C THR A 226 -12.23 -15.63 -4.75
N CYS A 227 -12.23 -16.56 -3.79
CA CYS A 227 -13.23 -17.63 -3.65
C CYS A 227 -13.23 -18.68 -4.77
N GLN A 228 -12.13 -18.80 -5.49
CA GLN A 228 -11.89 -19.80 -6.52
C GLN A 228 -11.18 -21.03 -5.91
N ASN A 229 -11.15 -22.16 -6.62
CA ASN A 229 -10.61 -23.41 -6.09
C ASN A 229 -9.24 -23.78 -6.71
N PRO A 230 -8.09 -23.42 -6.11
CA PRO A 230 -6.76 -23.77 -6.64
C PRO A 230 -6.44 -25.27 -6.64
N ARG A 231 -7.28 -26.13 -6.03
CA ARG A 231 -7.15 -27.60 -6.11
C ARG A 231 -7.80 -28.20 -7.36
N ASN A 232 -8.68 -27.44 -8.02
CA ASN A 232 -9.32 -27.81 -9.27
C ASN A 232 -9.53 -26.55 -10.12
N PHE A 233 -8.41 -25.92 -10.49
CA PHE A 233 -8.36 -24.84 -11.44
C PHE A 233 -8.55 -25.43 -12.85
N TYR A 234 -9.79 -25.51 -13.32
CA TYR A 234 -10.13 -26.05 -14.65
C TYR A 234 -9.55 -27.45 -14.93
N GLY A 235 -9.55 -28.34 -13.94
CA GLY A 235 -8.94 -29.69 -14.02
C GLY A 235 -7.49 -29.77 -13.53
N HIS A 236 -6.84 -28.64 -13.25
CA HIS A 236 -5.47 -28.58 -12.75
C HIS A 236 -5.41 -28.39 -11.22
N ASN A 237 -4.50 -29.11 -10.56
CA ASN A 237 -4.26 -28.99 -9.12
C ASN A 237 -3.01 -28.13 -8.87
N LEU A 238 -3.20 -26.82 -8.66
CA LEU A 238 -2.10 -25.86 -8.51
C LEU A 238 -1.28 -26.13 -7.23
N LEU A 239 -1.92 -26.58 -6.15
CA LEU A 239 -1.25 -26.89 -4.88
C LEU A 239 -0.28 -28.08 -5.01
N GLU A 240 -0.58 -29.04 -5.88
CA GLU A 240 0.26 -30.21 -6.16
C GLU A 240 1.43 -29.87 -7.09
N ALA A 241 1.29 -28.86 -7.95
CA ALA A 241 2.41 -28.28 -8.68
C ALA A 241 3.38 -27.55 -7.72
N ILE A 242 2.87 -26.69 -6.83
CA ILE A 242 3.68 -26.01 -5.81
C ILE A 242 4.37 -27.02 -4.88
N ASP A 243 3.65 -28.02 -4.33
CA ASP A 243 4.26 -29.03 -3.46
C ASP A 243 5.33 -29.88 -4.18
N ARG A 244 5.18 -30.14 -5.49
CA ARG A 244 6.23 -30.77 -6.31
C ARG A 244 7.44 -29.86 -6.50
N ALA A 245 7.26 -28.56 -6.78
CA ALA A 245 8.38 -27.64 -6.89
C ALA A 245 9.14 -27.53 -5.56
N LEU A 246 8.41 -27.34 -4.45
CA LEU A 246 8.95 -27.37 -3.09
C LEU A 246 9.55 -28.73 -2.66
N PHE A 247 9.38 -29.81 -3.44
CA PHE A 247 10.05 -31.10 -3.19
C PHE A 247 11.41 -31.20 -3.88
N HIS A 248 11.62 -30.51 -5.00
CA HIS A 248 12.87 -30.52 -5.77
C HIS A 248 13.76 -29.31 -5.47
N PHE A 249 13.31 -28.38 -4.62
CA PHE A 249 14.08 -27.23 -4.18
C PHE A 249 15.39 -27.62 -3.45
N PRO A 250 16.53 -26.95 -3.73
CA PRO A 250 16.71 -25.94 -4.77
C PRO A 250 16.95 -26.54 -6.17
N THR A 251 16.45 -25.87 -7.21
CA THR A 251 16.91 -26.03 -8.61
C THR A 251 17.56 -24.73 -9.08
N ALA A 252 18.24 -24.72 -10.22
CA ALA A 252 18.85 -23.51 -10.77
C ALA A 252 17.84 -22.35 -10.90
N GLU A 253 16.64 -22.66 -11.40
CA GLU A 253 15.54 -21.72 -11.62
C GLU A 253 14.71 -21.42 -10.35
N PHE A 254 14.96 -22.14 -9.25
CA PHE A 254 14.19 -22.06 -8.01
C PHE A 254 15.08 -22.36 -6.79
N ASN A 255 15.90 -21.37 -6.41
CA ASN A 255 16.97 -21.48 -5.42
C ASN A 255 16.80 -20.56 -4.17
N ASN A 256 15.87 -19.60 -4.20
CA ASN A 256 15.70 -18.58 -3.15
C ASN A 256 14.59 -18.92 -2.13
N PHE A 257 14.80 -18.53 -0.87
CA PHE A 257 13.85 -18.82 0.22
C PHE A 257 12.63 -17.90 0.23
N TYR A 258 12.67 -16.73 -0.42
CA TYR A 258 11.49 -15.88 -0.62
C TYR A 258 10.38 -16.65 -1.33
N GLN A 259 10.64 -17.17 -2.54
CA GLN A 259 9.66 -17.93 -3.31
C GLN A 259 9.33 -19.30 -2.67
N PHE A 260 10.27 -19.92 -1.94
CA PHE A 260 9.96 -21.13 -1.16
C PHE A 260 8.89 -20.83 -0.09
N SER A 261 9.07 -19.76 0.68
CA SER A 261 8.12 -19.31 1.68
C SER A 261 6.78 -18.87 1.07
N GLN A 262 6.79 -18.21 -0.10
CA GLN A 262 5.55 -17.96 -0.86
C GLN A 262 4.79 -19.26 -1.19
N GLY A 263 5.49 -20.32 -1.61
CA GLY A 263 4.88 -21.62 -1.87
C GLY A 263 4.28 -22.28 -0.63
N VAL A 264 4.98 -22.22 0.51
CA VAL A 264 4.47 -22.71 1.80
C VAL A 264 3.24 -21.92 2.24
N LEU A 265 3.27 -20.59 2.09
CA LEU A 265 2.17 -19.70 2.41
C LEU A 265 0.95 -19.93 1.52
N ALA A 266 1.13 -20.10 0.20
CA ALA A 266 0.08 -20.39 -0.76
C ALA A 266 -0.62 -21.74 -0.48
N ILE A 267 0.14 -22.79 -0.14
CA ILE A 267 -0.41 -24.07 0.35
C ILE A 267 -1.25 -23.84 1.62
N CYS A 268 -0.72 -23.06 2.57
CA CYS A 268 -1.36 -22.81 3.84
C CYS A 268 -2.68 -22.02 3.72
N GLY A 269 -2.67 -20.87 3.05
CA GLY A 269 -3.84 -20.00 2.89
C GLY A 269 -4.98 -20.66 2.11
N ALA A 270 -4.65 -21.48 1.10
CA ALA A 270 -5.62 -22.33 0.39
C ALA A 270 -6.26 -23.43 1.28
N GLY A 271 -5.88 -23.51 2.56
CA GLY A 271 -6.38 -24.42 3.58
C GLY A 271 -5.85 -25.84 3.42
N ALA A 272 -4.67 -26.03 2.84
CA ALA A 272 -4.03 -27.35 2.71
C ALA A 272 -2.97 -27.55 3.82
N PRO A 273 -2.78 -28.79 4.30
CA PRO A 273 -1.85 -29.05 5.40
C PRO A 273 -0.40 -28.81 4.97
N VAL A 274 0.30 -27.92 5.68
CA VAL A 274 1.73 -27.70 5.49
C VAL A 274 2.49 -28.95 5.97
N LYS A 275 3.24 -29.59 5.08
CA LYS A 275 3.98 -30.82 5.39
C LYS A 275 5.17 -30.50 6.30
N PRO A 276 5.42 -31.26 7.39
CA PRO A 276 6.55 -31.02 8.30
C PRO A 276 7.95 -31.01 7.65
N ARG A 277 8.11 -31.58 6.44
CA ARG A 277 9.34 -31.43 5.64
C ARG A 277 9.63 -29.95 5.35
N LEU A 278 8.62 -29.18 4.93
CA LEU A 278 8.76 -27.79 4.50
C LEU A 278 9.23 -26.89 5.64
N ILE A 279 8.75 -27.15 6.86
CA ILE A 279 9.22 -26.47 8.08
C ILE A 279 10.69 -26.78 8.35
N LYS A 280 11.11 -28.04 8.18
CA LYS A 280 12.52 -28.44 8.33
C LYS A 280 13.42 -27.91 7.22
N ASP A 281 12.86 -27.69 6.02
CA ASP A 281 13.59 -27.13 4.89
C ASP A 281 13.78 -25.60 5.06
N LEU A 282 12.77 -24.89 5.57
CA LEU A 282 12.91 -23.52 6.11
C LEU A 282 13.95 -23.46 7.25
N ALA A 283 13.90 -24.40 8.20
CA ALA A 283 14.84 -24.46 9.32
C ALA A 283 16.31 -24.66 8.91
N LYS A 284 16.58 -25.24 7.73
CA LYS A 284 17.92 -25.36 7.13
C LYS A 284 18.36 -24.08 6.40
N GLY A 285 17.40 -23.35 5.81
CA GLY A 285 17.66 -22.11 5.07
C GLY A 285 17.97 -20.90 5.96
N GLN A 286 17.55 -20.96 7.22
CA GLN A 286 17.74 -19.90 8.19
C GLN A 286 19.22 -19.75 8.62
N GLN A 287 19.75 -18.53 8.48
CA GLN A 287 21.10 -18.15 8.86
C GLN A 287 21.28 -18.08 10.40
N ALA A 288 22.52 -17.91 10.85
CA ALA A 288 22.89 -18.01 12.27
C ALA A 288 22.25 -16.92 13.15
N ASP A 289 22.06 -15.72 12.58
CA ASP A 289 21.39 -14.55 13.15
C ASP A 289 19.85 -14.68 13.22
N GLY A 290 19.28 -15.64 12.47
CA GLY A 290 17.84 -15.86 12.33
C GLY A 290 17.23 -15.36 11.02
N GLY A 291 18.01 -14.67 10.18
CA GLY A 291 17.58 -14.22 8.86
C GLY A 291 17.56 -15.34 7.81
N TYR A 292 17.27 -14.97 6.58
CA TYR A 292 17.42 -15.79 5.38
C TYR A 292 18.24 -15.01 4.34
N PRO A 293 18.91 -15.69 3.38
CA PRO A 293 19.57 -15.03 2.26
C PRO A 293 18.64 -14.04 1.56
N PHE A 294 19.21 -12.93 1.05
CA PHE A 294 18.52 -11.70 0.59
C PHE A 294 17.93 -10.81 1.70
N GLY A 295 17.74 -11.34 2.92
CA GLY A 295 17.59 -10.55 4.13
C GLY A 295 16.15 -10.29 4.55
N VAL A 296 15.73 -9.01 4.55
CA VAL A 296 14.47 -8.57 5.17
C VAL A 296 13.25 -9.16 4.47
N ASP A 297 13.19 -9.11 3.15
CA ASP A 297 12.09 -9.60 2.31
C ASP A 297 11.86 -11.11 2.49
N ALA A 298 12.93 -11.91 2.37
CA ALA A 298 12.91 -13.36 2.48
C ALA A 298 12.58 -13.80 3.91
N THR A 299 13.07 -13.06 4.91
CA THR A 299 12.75 -13.32 6.32
C THR A 299 11.29 -12.96 6.63
N ALA A 300 10.80 -11.82 6.14
CA ALA A 300 9.41 -11.41 6.29
C ALA A 300 8.44 -12.41 5.63
N MET A 301 8.72 -12.83 4.40
CA MET A 301 7.93 -13.85 3.70
C MET A 301 7.93 -15.19 4.45
N SER A 302 9.06 -15.56 5.07
CA SER A 302 9.18 -16.75 5.90
C SER A 302 8.39 -16.66 7.20
N ILE A 303 8.32 -15.48 7.84
CA ILE A 303 7.47 -15.23 9.02
C ILE A 303 5.98 -15.36 8.65
N LEU A 304 5.55 -14.81 7.51
CA LEU A 304 4.19 -14.93 7.00
C LEU A 304 3.80 -16.40 6.78
N ALA A 305 4.66 -17.17 6.10
CA ALA A 305 4.47 -18.60 5.88
C ALA A 305 4.38 -19.41 7.20
N LEU A 306 5.29 -19.12 8.15
CA LEU A 306 5.35 -19.81 9.45
C LEU A 306 4.17 -19.43 10.37
N SER A 307 3.72 -18.17 10.37
CA SER A 307 2.53 -17.72 11.12
C SER A 307 1.29 -18.47 10.64
N CYS A 308 1.07 -18.54 9.32
CA CYS A 308 -0.04 -19.34 8.78
C CYS A 308 0.09 -20.82 9.18
N ALA A 309 1.29 -21.41 9.07
CA ALA A 309 1.51 -22.81 9.43
C ALA A 309 1.29 -23.09 10.92
N GLU A 310 1.62 -22.15 11.84
CA GLU A 310 1.40 -22.33 13.28
C GLU A 310 -0.09 -22.36 13.65
N LYS A 311 -0.94 -21.67 12.87
CA LYS A 311 -2.41 -21.67 13.03
C LYS A 311 -3.05 -23.04 12.66
N GLN A 312 -2.33 -23.93 11.96
CA GLN A 312 -2.85 -25.24 11.54
C GLN A 312 -2.83 -26.31 12.66
N ARG A 313 -3.69 -27.34 12.53
CA ARG A 313 -3.81 -28.45 13.50
C ARG A 313 -2.73 -29.53 13.31
N ILE A 314 -1.48 -29.18 13.61
CA ILE A 314 -0.28 -30.01 13.48
C ILE A 314 0.11 -30.72 14.80
N HIS A 315 1.13 -31.59 14.75
CA HIS A 315 1.68 -32.25 15.95
C HIS A 315 2.50 -31.27 16.80
N LYS A 316 2.57 -31.50 18.11
CA LYS A 316 3.29 -30.62 19.06
C LYS A 316 4.76 -30.42 18.65
N HIS A 317 5.47 -31.50 18.31
CA HIS A 317 6.86 -31.45 17.83
C HIS A 317 7.04 -30.43 16.69
N ASP A 318 6.16 -30.48 15.69
CA ASP A 318 6.27 -29.62 14.51
C ASP A 318 5.83 -28.17 14.82
N LYS A 319 4.97 -27.96 15.82
CA LYS A 319 4.64 -26.62 16.33
C LYS A 319 5.77 -26.01 17.16
N ASP A 320 6.45 -26.82 17.97
CA ASP A 320 7.66 -26.42 18.71
C ASP A 320 8.82 -26.13 17.73
N GLU A 321 8.92 -26.86 16.60
CA GLU A 321 9.83 -26.58 15.48
C GLU A 321 9.51 -25.23 14.81
N ILE A 322 8.26 -24.99 14.38
CA ILE A 322 7.81 -23.72 13.79
C ILE A 322 8.18 -22.56 14.71
N LYS A 323 7.79 -22.62 15.98
CA LYS A 323 8.05 -21.55 16.96
C LYS A 323 9.52 -21.18 17.09
N ARG A 324 10.44 -22.15 16.98
CA ARG A 324 11.88 -21.90 17.06
C ARG A 324 12.41 -21.16 15.83
N VAL A 325 12.00 -21.56 14.63
CA VAL A 325 12.40 -20.91 13.37
C VAL A 325 11.77 -19.51 13.27
N PHE A 326 10.49 -19.42 13.58
CA PHE A 326 9.70 -18.19 13.59
C PHE A 326 10.26 -17.16 14.57
N GLY A 327 10.49 -17.53 15.84
CA GLY A 327 11.00 -16.60 16.86
C GLY A 327 12.38 -16.04 16.54
N LYS A 328 13.24 -16.83 15.88
CA LYS A 328 14.52 -16.36 15.33
C LYS A 328 14.31 -15.32 14.23
N ALA A 329 13.45 -15.58 13.26
CA ALA A 329 13.17 -14.69 12.13
C ALA A 329 12.57 -13.35 12.58
N VAL A 330 11.61 -13.39 13.52
CA VAL A 330 11.01 -12.18 14.11
C VAL A 330 12.07 -11.36 14.89
N ASN A 331 12.97 -12.02 15.62
CA ASN A 331 14.07 -11.32 16.30
C ASN A 331 15.10 -10.72 15.31
N TYR A 332 15.38 -11.39 14.18
CA TYR A 332 16.20 -10.81 13.11
C TYR A 332 15.58 -9.52 12.58
N LEU A 333 14.30 -9.52 12.18
CA LEU A 333 13.64 -8.29 11.70
C LEU A 333 13.69 -7.17 12.76
N ARG A 334 13.41 -7.49 14.03
CA ARG A 334 13.49 -6.53 15.14
C ARG A 334 14.89 -5.91 15.33
N ILE A 335 15.95 -6.58 14.89
CA ILE A 335 17.33 -6.06 14.88
C ILE A 335 17.61 -5.24 13.62
N GLN A 336 17.00 -5.56 12.47
CA GLN A 336 17.14 -4.81 11.22
C GLN A 336 16.34 -3.49 11.17
N GLN A 337 15.50 -3.20 12.17
CA GLN A 337 14.72 -1.96 12.17
C GLN A 337 15.62 -0.73 12.39
N ARG A 338 15.59 0.20 11.43
CA ARG A 338 16.44 1.39 11.35
C ARG A 338 16.01 2.51 12.33
N PRO A 339 16.87 3.53 12.58
CA PRO A 339 16.55 4.65 13.46
C PRO A 339 15.33 5.52 13.05
N ASP A 340 14.84 5.40 11.82
CA ASP A 340 13.61 6.02 11.30
C ASP A 340 12.39 5.08 11.29
N GLY A 341 12.53 3.87 11.87
CA GLY A 341 11.50 2.83 11.88
C GLY A 341 11.43 1.97 10.62
N SER A 342 12.16 2.31 9.55
CA SER A 342 12.17 1.53 8.29
C SER A 342 12.94 0.21 8.40
N PHE A 343 12.86 -0.62 7.36
CA PHE A 343 13.64 -1.86 7.23
C PHE A 343 14.43 -1.89 5.90
N GLY A 344 14.85 -0.72 5.40
CA GLY A 344 15.40 -0.56 4.06
C GLY A 344 14.57 0.42 3.25
N ASN A 345 14.28 0.05 2.00
CA ASN A 345 13.34 0.73 1.11
C ASN A 345 11.85 0.48 1.51
N GLN A 346 10.93 1.03 0.72
CA GLN A 346 9.48 0.94 0.91
C GLN A 346 8.99 -0.51 0.82
N HIS A 347 9.52 -1.28 -0.14
CA HIS A 347 9.20 -2.70 -0.35
C HIS A 347 9.52 -3.55 0.90
N ASN A 348 10.76 -3.49 1.37
CA ASN A 348 11.23 -4.20 2.56
C ASN A 348 10.45 -3.77 3.81
N THR A 349 10.18 -2.46 3.95
CA THR A 349 9.43 -1.92 5.09
C THR A 349 7.96 -2.38 5.07
N GLY A 350 7.31 -2.42 3.90
CA GLY A 350 5.95 -2.95 3.74
C GLY A 350 5.85 -4.44 4.11
N LEU A 351 6.73 -5.27 3.57
CA LEU A 351 6.79 -6.70 3.91
C LEU A 351 7.12 -6.95 5.38
N ALA A 352 8.07 -6.20 5.95
CA ALA A 352 8.42 -6.30 7.36
C ALA A 352 7.24 -5.94 8.27
N VAL A 353 6.49 -4.86 7.96
CA VAL A 353 5.27 -4.51 8.69
C VAL A 353 4.22 -5.64 8.59
N GLN A 354 3.98 -6.22 7.40
CA GLN A 354 3.11 -7.40 7.29
C GLN A 354 3.58 -8.56 8.18
N ALA A 355 4.89 -8.84 8.22
CA ALA A 355 5.46 -9.91 9.03
C ALA A 355 5.32 -9.66 10.54
N MET A 356 5.49 -8.41 11.01
CA MET A 356 5.31 -8.06 12.42
C MET A 356 3.84 -8.12 12.86
N ILE A 357 2.90 -7.71 12.00
CA ILE A 357 1.45 -7.88 12.23
C ILE A 357 1.11 -9.37 12.30
N ALA A 358 1.54 -10.16 11.32
CA ALA A 358 1.31 -11.61 11.29
C ALA A 358 1.98 -12.35 12.47
N ALA A 359 2.97 -11.74 13.10
CA ALA A 359 3.61 -12.25 14.31
C ALA A 359 2.92 -11.84 15.62
N ASN A 360 1.90 -10.97 15.57
CA ASN A 360 1.19 -10.44 16.73
C ASN A 360 2.17 -9.87 17.78
N LEU A 361 3.14 -9.07 17.33
CA LEU A 361 4.09 -8.43 18.24
C LEU A 361 3.40 -7.34 19.07
N GLU A 362 3.63 -7.38 20.38
CA GLU A 362 3.25 -6.31 21.31
C GLU A 362 3.78 -4.96 20.80
N PRO A 363 2.94 -3.91 20.68
CA PRO A 363 3.33 -2.64 20.04
C PRO A 363 4.54 -1.94 20.69
N ALA A 364 4.84 -2.22 21.96
CA ALA A 364 6.00 -1.71 22.66
C ALA A 364 7.34 -2.42 22.31
N THR A 365 7.32 -3.49 21.49
CA THR A 365 8.52 -4.31 21.17
C THR A 365 9.21 -3.95 19.86
N TRP A 366 8.58 -3.12 19.02
CA TRP A 366 9.10 -2.63 17.73
C TRP A 366 8.46 -1.28 17.40
N ARG A 367 9.09 -0.49 16.53
CA ARG A 367 8.71 0.91 16.26
C ARG A 367 7.67 1.01 15.15
N CYS A 368 6.47 0.49 15.40
CA CYS A 368 5.40 0.45 14.41
C CYS A 368 4.95 1.84 13.90
N PRO A 369 4.70 2.86 14.75
CA PRO A 369 4.28 4.19 14.27
C PRO A 369 5.34 4.85 13.39
N ASP A 370 6.62 4.67 13.70
CA ASP A 370 7.73 5.23 12.92
C ASP A 370 7.85 4.55 11.55
N ALA A 371 7.68 3.23 11.49
CA ALA A 371 7.66 2.47 10.22
C ALA A 371 6.55 2.97 9.28
N LEU A 372 5.35 3.23 9.82
CA LEU A 372 4.22 3.75 9.06
C LEU A 372 4.37 5.25 8.72
N THR A 373 4.97 6.05 9.60
CA THR A 373 5.31 7.45 9.31
C THR A 373 6.29 7.51 8.13
N THR A 374 7.33 6.67 8.16
CA THR A 374 8.34 6.62 7.09
C THR A 374 7.77 6.06 5.79
N LEU A 375 6.93 5.01 5.82
CA LEU A 375 6.18 4.57 4.64
C LEU A 375 5.32 5.70 4.08
N THR A 376 4.40 6.25 4.86
CA THR A 376 3.43 7.26 4.37
C THR A 376 4.09 8.55 3.86
N ARG A 377 5.24 8.94 4.41
CA ARG A 377 6.09 10.02 3.88
C ARG A 377 6.65 9.74 2.49
N THR A 378 6.78 8.47 2.09
CA THR A 378 7.25 8.04 0.75
C THR A 378 6.11 7.70 -0.22
N GLN A 379 4.85 7.97 0.13
CA GLN A 379 3.74 7.84 -0.82
C GLN A 379 3.68 9.05 -1.75
N HIS A 380 3.56 8.81 -3.05
CA HIS A 380 3.39 9.86 -4.05
C HIS A 380 1.93 10.39 -4.03
N GLN A 381 1.71 11.54 -4.67
CA GLN A 381 0.40 12.23 -4.66
C GLN A 381 -0.71 11.42 -5.35
N ASP A 382 -0.35 10.61 -6.34
CA ASP A 382 -1.24 9.68 -7.06
C ASP A 382 -1.64 8.45 -6.21
N GLY A 383 -0.89 8.17 -5.14
CA GLY A 383 -1.09 7.02 -4.25
C GLY A 383 -0.05 5.90 -4.37
N SER A 384 0.90 5.98 -5.32
CA SER A 384 1.97 4.99 -5.51
C SER A 384 3.04 5.01 -4.41
N PHE A 385 3.85 3.95 -4.34
CA PHE A 385 5.04 3.85 -3.50
C PHE A 385 6.26 3.50 -4.35
N GLY A 386 7.01 4.50 -4.78
CA GLY A 386 8.09 4.32 -5.75
C GLY A 386 7.58 3.94 -7.14
N GLN A 387 8.50 3.81 -8.08
CA GLN A 387 8.18 3.67 -9.51
C GLN A 387 7.64 2.26 -9.86
N PHE A 388 8.08 1.22 -9.15
CA PHE A 388 7.67 -0.16 -9.42
C PHE A 388 6.24 -0.44 -8.92
N PHE A 389 5.34 -0.85 -9.83
CA PHE A 389 3.96 -1.26 -9.53
C PHE A 389 3.86 -2.25 -8.36
N GLN A 390 4.81 -3.17 -8.28
CA GLN A 390 4.89 -4.23 -7.28
C GLN A 390 5.21 -3.68 -5.88
N THR A 391 5.87 -2.52 -5.76
CA THR A 391 6.08 -1.89 -4.45
C THR A 391 4.76 -1.37 -3.88
N THR A 392 3.95 -0.65 -4.67
CA THR A 392 2.58 -0.25 -4.26
C THR A 392 1.70 -1.45 -3.89
N VAL A 393 1.74 -2.51 -4.70
CA VAL A 393 1.06 -3.80 -4.42
C VAL A 393 1.45 -4.38 -3.06
N GLN A 394 2.74 -4.45 -2.74
CA GLN A 394 3.20 -5.16 -1.53
C GLN A 394 3.14 -4.30 -0.25
N VAL A 395 3.14 -2.96 -0.39
CA VAL A 395 2.91 -2.01 0.71
C VAL A 395 1.42 -1.92 1.09
N LEU A 396 0.49 -2.03 0.12
CA LEU A 396 -0.94 -1.83 0.36
C LEU A 396 -1.53 -2.69 1.51
N PRO A 397 -1.32 -4.01 1.62
CA PRO A 397 -1.85 -4.80 2.73
C PRO A 397 -1.38 -4.30 4.10
N ALA A 398 -0.11 -3.90 4.23
CA ALA A 398 0.45 -3.37 5.47
C ALA A 398 -0.28 -2.10 5.93
N LEU A 399 -0.58 -1.18 5.02
CA LEU A 399 -1.34 0.04 5.32
C LEU A 399 -2.79 -0.25 5.73
N ALA A 400 -3.37 -1.35 5.23
CA ALA A 400 -4.70 -1.82 5.60
C ALA A 400 -4.73 -2.63 6.92
N GLY A 401 -3.59 -2.87 7.57
CA GLY A 401 -3.49 -3.69 8.78
C GLY A 401 -3.65 -5.19 8.50
N LYS A 402 -3.32 -5.63 7.27
CA LYS A 402 -3.60 -6.96 6.74
C LYS A 402 -2.33 -7.59 6.16
N THR A 403 -2.30 -8.91 6.07
CA THR A 403 -1.07 -9.64 5.68
C THR A 403 -1.38 -10.77 4.70
N TYR A 404 -0.39 -11.20 3.93
CA TYR A 404 -0.54 -12.43 3.12
C TYR A 404 -0.83 -13.69 3.96
N ALA A 405 -0.57 -13.67 5.28
CA ALA A 405 -0.91 -14.74 6.23
C ALA A 405 -2.37 -14.70 6.74
N ASP A 406 -3.15 -13.71 6.29
CA ASP A 406 -4.60 -13.61 6.53
C ASP A 406 -5.43 -14.09 5.34
N VAL A 407 -4.80 -14.44 4.20
CA VAL A 407 -5.46 -15.07 3.06
C VAL A 407 -6.05 -16.40 3.49
N ASN A 408 -7.38 -16.46 3.59
CA ASN A 408 -8.09 -17.63 4.10
C ASN A 408 -9.50 -17.74 3.49
N ARG A 409 -10.14 -18.90 3.65
CA ARG A 409 -11.45 -19.19 3.03
C ARG A 409 -12.64 -18.42 3.62
N ILE A 410 -12.53 -17.87 4.83
CA ILE A 410 -13.59 -17.13 5.52
C ILE A 410 -13.76 -15.72 4.91
N MET A 411 -12.75 -15.20 4.19
CA MET A 411 -12.88 -14.01 3.33
C MET A 411 -14.01 -14.15 2.29
N CYS A 412 -14.49 -15.38 2.03
CA CYS A 412 -15.57 -15.70 1.11
C CYS A 412 -16.93 -15.97 1.77
N GLU A 413 -16.98 -15.97 3.10
CA GLU A 413 -18.18 -16.24 3.89
C GLU A 413 -18.86 -14.94 4.35
N MET A 414 -18.12 -13.81 4.35
CA MET A 414 -18.62 -12.46 4.61
C MET A 414 -19.13 -11.78 3.33
N ALA A 415 -20.29 -12.20 2.83
CA ALA A 415 -21.11 -11.29 2.04
C ALA A 415 -21.82 -10.34 3.01
N PRO A 416 -21.69 -9.00 2.88
CA PRO A 416 -22.33 -8.08 3.82
C PRO A 416 -23.86 -8.20 3.73
N ILE A 417 -24.47 -8.38 4.90
CA ILE A 417 -25.85 -7.92 5.11
C ILE A 417 -25.75 -6.40 5.14
N MET A 418 -26.54 -5.71 4.32
CA MET A 418 -26.50 -4.26 4.23
C MET A 418 -27.13 -3.63 5.49
N ASP A 419 -26.31 -3.06 6.35
CA ASP A 419 -26.69 -1.90 7.14
C ASP A 419 -26.48 -0.65 6.25
N GLU A 420 -27.41 0.32 6.27
CA GLU A 420 -27.59 1.28 5.15
C GLU A 420 -26.65 2.52 5.17
N ASP A 421 -25.67 2.58 6.08
CA ASP A 421 -24.98 3.84 6.46
C ASP A 421 -23.52 4.03 5.95
N GLU A 422 -22.89 3.06 5.26
CA GLU A 422 -21.57 3.24 4.62
C GLU A 422 -21.73 3.45 3.10
N GLU A 423 -21.33 4.63 2.59
CA GLU A 423 -21.31 4.89 1.15
C GLU A 423 -20.34 3.95 0.42
N SER A 424 -20.87 3.03 -0.36
CA SER A 424 -20.09 2.24 -1.32
C SER A 424 -19.45 3.18 -2.34
N PHE A 425 -18.15 3.44 -2.18
CA PHE A 425 -17.37 4.35 -3.04
C PHE A 425 -17.04 3.72 -4.40
N LEU A 426 -18.06 3.17 -5.06
CA LEU A 426 -18.07 2.80 -6.47
C LEU A 426 -18.00 4.08 -7.31
N MET A 427 -16.77 4.56 -7.54
CA MET A 427 -16.50 5.53 -8.60
C MET A 427 -17.10 5.02 -9.91
N THR A 428 -18.11 5.71 -10.40
CA THR A 428 -18.71 5.40 -11.70
C THR A 428 -17.73 5.77 -12.80
N GLU A 429 -17.65 4.90 -13.80
CA GLU A 429 -16.72 4.98 -14.92
C GLU A 429 -17.11 6.13 -15.87
N TYR A 430 -16.70 7.36 -15.55
CA TYR A 430 -16.53 8.46 -16.51
C TYR A 430 -15.60 9.53 -15.91
N ASP A 431 -14.35 9.56 -16.39
CA ASP A 431 -13.64 10.74 -16.88
C ASP A 431 -12.31 10.25 -17.49
N LEU A 432 -11.99 10.70 -18.70
CA LEU A 432 -10.89 10.15 -19.50
C LEU A 432 -9.60 10.94 -19.27
N TYR A 433 -8.48 10.20 -19.33
CA TYR A 433 -7.12 10.71 -19.17
C TYR A 433 -6.76 11.66 -20.32
N ASP A 434 -6.28 12.87 -20.00
CA ASP A 434 -5.72 13.82 -20.98
C ASP A 434 -4.18 13.84 -20.84
N PRO A 435 -3.41 13.38 -21.85
CA PRO A 435 -1.98 13.12 -21.70
C PRO A 435 -1.08 14.23 -22.27
N GLU A 436 -1.28 15.51 -21.91
CA GLU A 436 -0.52 16.61 -22.54
C GLU A 436 -0.19 17.83 -21.62
N GLU A 437 0.65 17.63 -20.59
CA GLU A 437 1.53 18.70 -20.05
C GLU A 437 2.94 18.17 -19.77
N GLU A 438 3.89 18.43 -20.69
CA GLU A 438 5.33 18.29 -20.36
C GLU A 438 5.84 19.54 -19.62
N PRO A 439 6.44 19.41 -18.42
CA PRO A 439 7.10 20.51 -17.78
C PRO A 439 8.43 20.79 -18.50
N ASN A 440 8.47 21.92 -19.23
CA ASN A 440 9.60 22.37 -20.05
C ASN A 440 10.84 22.74 -19.21
N HIS A 441 11.52 21.73 -18.69
CA HIS A 441 12.76 21.86 -17.92
C HIS A 441 13.95 22.12 -18.83
N TYR A 442 14.87 22.97 -18.37
CA TYR A 442 16.18 23.13 -19.01
C TYR A 442 16.99 21.85 -18.83
N VAL A 443 17.03 21.04 -19.88
CA VAL A 443 17.80 19.80 -19.89
C VAL A 443 19.28 20.13 -20.07
N SER A 444 20.01 20.15 -18.96
CA SER A 444 21.48 20.07 -18.95
C SER A 444 21.94 18.73 -19.53
N ASN A 445 23.20 18.65 -19.97
CA ASN A 445 23.85 17.37 -20.16
C ASN A 445 24.58 17.00 -18.87
N MET A 446 24.48 15.73 -18.47
CA MET A 446 25.26 15.11 -17.40
C MET A 446 26.23 14.08 -18.00
N THR A 447 27.35 13.81 -17.32
CA THR A 447 28.29 12.75 -17.72
C THR A 447 28.45 11.74 -16.60
N VAL A 448 28.16 10.48 -16.93
CA VAL A 448 28.18 9.35 -16.00
C VAL A 448 29.33 8.43 -16.38
N GLN A 449 30.12 8.00 -15.40
CA GLN A 449 31.14 6.98 -15.60
C GLN A 449 30.50 5.60 -15.35
N TYR A 450 30.35 4.79 -16.39
CA TYR A 450 29.84 3.43 -16.27
C TYR A 450 31.00 2.42 -16.31
N THR A 451 31.14 1.61 -15.26
CA THR A 451 32.09 0.51 -15.17
C THR A 451 31.37 -0.84 -15.09
N ILE A 452 31.88 -1.82 -15.83
CA ILE A 452 31.63 -3.25 -15.57
C ILE A 452 32.87 -3.85 -14.90
N HIS A 453 32.67 -4.71 -13.91
CA HIS A 453 33.72 -5.42 -13.19
C HIS A 453 33.29 -6.84 -12.82
N SER A 454 34.25 -7.76 -12.70
CA SER A 454 33.98 -9.15 -12.33
C SER A 454 35.01 -9.64 -11.31
N ASP A 455 34.53 -10.04 -10.14
CA ASP A 455 35.37 -10.60 -9.06
C ASP A 455 36.03 -11.94 -9.46
N PHE A 456 35.54 -12.58 -10.54
CA PHE A 456 36.00 -13.88 -11.05
C PHE A 456 36.78 -13.78 -12.38
N HIS A 457 36.54 -12.73 -13.17
CA HIS A 457 37.08 -12.60 -14.52
C HIS A 457 37.68 -11.19 -14.74
N PRO A 458 38.91 -10.91 -14.28
CA PRO A 458 39.51 -9.56 -14.32
C PRO A 458 39.48 -8.91 -15.72
N ASN A 459 39.66 -9.73 -16.77
CA ASN A 459 39.64 -9.30 -18.18
C ASN A 459 38.29 -8.73 -18.67
N VAL A 460 37.20 -9.00 -17.95
CA VAL A 460 35.84 -8.48 -18.25
C VAL A 460 35.67 -7.04 -17.75
N SER A 461 36.64 -6.51 -17.00
CA SER A 461 36.57 -5.14 -16.48
C SER A 461 36.74 -4.10 -17.59
N ALA A 462 35.78 -3.18 -17.71
CA ALA A 462 35.81 -2.07 -18.65
C ALA A 462 35.13 -0.84 -18.03
N SER A 463 35.48 0.36 -18.50
CA SER A 463 34.84 1.62 -18.11
C SER A 463 34.65 2.52 -19.32
N ILE A 464 33.55 3.25 -19.35
CA ILE A 464 33.15 4.16 -20.42
C ILE A 464 32.46 5.41 -19.83
N GLU A 465 32.72 6.57 -20.41
CA GLU A 465 32.04 7.83 -20.07
C GLU A 465 30.84 8.03 -21.02
N ILE A 466 29.65 8.19 -20.44
CA ILE A 466 28.40 8.41 -21.15
C ILE A 466 27.86 9.80 -20.80
N THR A 467 28.07 10.77 -21.68
CA THR A 467 27.36 12.05 -21.64
C THR A 467 25.97 11.90 -22.25
N VAL A 468 24.95 12.26 -21.47
CA VAL A 468 23.50 12.14 -21.77
C VAL A 468 22.75 13.37 -21.26
N PRO A 469 21.49 13.60 -21.70
CA PRO A 469 20.62 14.58 -21.07
C PRO A 469 20.39 14.27 -19.58
N SER A 470 20.23 15.28 -18.73
CA SER A 470 19.81 15.09 -17.34
C SER A 470 18.42 14.42 -17.26
N ASN A 471 18.20 13.61 -16.22
CA ASN A 471 17.03 12.72 -16.05
C ASN A 471 16.95 11.53 -17.03
N THR A 472 18.04 11.18 -17.72
CA THR A 472 18.13 9.94 -18.51
C THR A 472 18.24 8.73 -17.57
N SER A 473 17.54 7.63 -17.87
CA SER A 473 17.56 6.41 -17.04
C SER A 473 18.84 5.59 -17.23
N PHE A 474 19.15 4.69 -16.29
CA PHE A 474 20.35 3.87 -16.44
C PHE A 474 20.24 2.82 -17.55
N ILE A 475 19.04 2.35 -17.90
CA ILE A 475 18.86 1.46 -19.06
C ILE A 475 19.17 2.19 -20.38
N ASP A 476 18.78 3.46 -20.56
CA ASP A 476 19.18 4.27 -21.72
C ASP A 476 20.70 4.46 -21.79
N ILE A 477 21.35 4.63 -20.63
CA ILE A 477 22.82 4.75 -20.51
C ILE A 477 23.51 3.42 -20.87
N MET A 478 22.93 2.28 -20.50
CA MET A 478 23.42 0.95 -20.87
C MET A 478 23.27 0.68 -22.38
N ASP A 479 22.15 1.07 -22.99
CA ASP A 479 21.98 1.00 -24.45
C ASP A 479 23.02 1.86 -25.19
N LEU A 480 23.21 3.10 -24.76
CA LEU A 480 24.23 4.00 -25.33
C LEU A 480 25.67 3.51 -25.09
N ALA A 481 25.93 2.72 -24.05
CA ALA A 481 27.22 2.06 -23.84
C ALA A 481 27.38 0.84 -24.77
N ALA A 482 26.33 0.02 -24.91
CA ALA A 482 26.26 -1.14 -25.78
C ALA A 482 26.41 -0.81 -27.28
N GLU A 483 25.93 0.36 -27.71
CA GLU A 483 26.17 0.90 -29.06
C GLU A 483 27.63 1.35 -29.30
N ARG A 484 28.31 1.83 -28.25
CA ARG A 484 29.67 2.39 -28.35
C ARG A 484 30.77 1.33 -28.22
N ASP A 485 30.55 0.30 -27.43
CA ASP A 485 31.54 -0.74 -27.14
C ASP A 485 30.85 -2.09 -26.85
N GLU A 486 31.15 -3.10 -27.67
CA GLU A 486 30.51 -4.42 -27.63
C GLU A 486 30.60 -5.11 -26.26
N ARG A 487 31.57 -4.73 -25.40
CA ARG A 487 31.74 -5.26 -24.04
C ARG A 487 30.60 -4.89 -23.09
N PHE A 488 29.85 -3.83 -23.38
CA PHE A 488 28.72 -3.36 -22.58
C PHE A 488 27.36 -3.84 -23.10
N ARG A 489 27.33 -4.61 -24.21
CA ARG A 489 26.10 -5.28 -24.65
C ARG A 489 25.61 -6.21 -23.56
N TYR A 490 24.32 -6.17 -23.26
CA TYR A 490 23.72 -6.87 -22.13
C TYR A 490 22.48 -7.67 -22.55
N GLU A 491 22.06 -8.59 -21.68
CA GLU A 491 20.75 -9.22 -21.74
C GLU A 491 19.98 -8.86 -20.48
N ALA A 492 18.78 -8.28 -20.63
CA ALA A 492 17.89 -8.01 -19.51
C ALA A 492 16.44 -8.43 -19.85
N PRO A 493 16.02 -9.67 -19.54
CA PRO A 493 14.63 -10.09 -19.72
C PRO A 493 13.63 -9.25 -18.90
N ASP A 494 12.44 -9.08 -19.46
CA ASP A 494 11.23 -8.60 -18.76
C ASP A 494 10.99 -9.41 -17.49
N THR A 495 10.92 -8.74 -16.34
CA THR A 495 10.41 -9.32 -15.10
C THR A 495 9.26 -8.51 -14.54
N LYS A 496 8.68 -9.02 -13.46
CA LYS A 496 7.71 -8.27 -12.66
C LYS A 496 8.31 -6.99 -12.04
N TRP A 497 9.63 -6.89 -11.88
CA TRP A 497 10.30 -5.74 -11.28
C TRP A 497 10.98 -4.84 -12.32
N GLY A 498 10.55 -4.88 -13.58
CA GLY A 498 11.27 -4.24 -14.70
C GLY A 498 12.30 -5.19 -15.33
N HIS A 499 13.23 -4.64 -16.10
CA HIS A 499 14.28 -5.39 -16.80
C HIS A 499 15.36 -5.86 -15.81
N TYR A 500 15.56 -7.18 -15.71
CA TYR A 500 16.58 -7.76 -14.82
C TYR A 500 17.82 -8.18 -15.62
N VAL A 501 18.98 -7.57 -15.35
CA VAL A 501 20.23 -7.82 -16.09
C VAL A 501 20.78 -9.22 -15.80
N SER A 502 20.55 -10.16 -16.71
CA SER A 502 21.03 -11.54 -16.63
C SER A 502 22.41 -11.74 -17.25
N ALA A 503 22.86 -10.87 -18.16
CA ALA A 503 24.21 -10.93 -18.75
C ALA A 503 24.76 -9.55 -19.11
N ILE A 504 26.08 -9.40 -19.07
CA ILE A 504 26.80 -8.24 -19.66
C ILE A 504 28.09 -8.75 -20.31
N GLY A 505 28.37 -8.30 -21.54
CA GLY A 505 29.48 -8.75 -22.36
C GLY A 505 29.41 -10.25 -22.64
N GLU A 506 30.48 -10.98 -22.31
CA GLU A 506 30.56 -12.44 -22.43
C GLU A 506 30.15 -13.19 -21.14
N VAL A 507 29.64 -12.49 -20.11
CA VAL A 507 29.35 -13.07 -18.79
C VAL A 507 27.86 -13.01 -18.44
N THR A 508 27.22 -14.18 -18.49
CA THR A 508 25.88 -14.44 -17.95
C THR A 508 25.94 -14.76 -16.46
N GLU A 509 24.82 -14.57 -15.74
CA GLU A 509 24.60 -15.12 -14.40
C GLU A 509 24.73 -16.65 -14.34
N ASP A 510 25.13 -17.16 -13.18
CA ASP A 510 25.36 -18.59 -12.93
C ASP A 510 24.62 -18.99 -11.65
N HIS A 511 23.42 -19.55 -11.81
CA HIS A 511 22.54 -19.93 -10.70
C HIS A 511 23.07 -21.11 -9.87
N ASP A 512 23.89 -21.99 -10.46
CA ASP A 512 24.48 -23.13 -9.77
C ASP A 512 25.66 -22.67 -8.88
N GLU A 513 26.54 -21.83 -9.43
CA GLU A 513 27.62 -21.19 -8.68
C GLU A 513 27.17 -19.92 -7.93
N LYS A 514 25.86 -19.58 -7.92
CA LYS A 514 25.30 -18.45 -7.17
C LYS A 514 25.91 -17.09 -7.54
N ARG A 515 26.21 -16.84 -8.82
CA ARG A 515 26.84 -15.59 -9.30
C ARG A 515 25.87 -14.77 -10.13
N TYR A 516 25.86 -13.46 -9.89
CA TYR A 516 24.92 -12.52 -10.47
C TYR A 516 25.57 -11.16 -10.68
N TRP A 517 24.93 -10.34 -11.53
CA TRP A 517 25.26 -8.94 -11.70
C TRP A 517 24.52 -8.08 -10.67
N THR A 518 25.26 -7.30 -9.88
CA THR A 518 24.68 -6.25 -9.02
C THR A 518 25.09 -4.87 -9.51
N ILE A 519 24.23 -3.86 -9.29
CA ILE A 519 24.49 -2.46 -9.63
C ILE A 519 24.74 -1.64 -8.36
N MET A 520 25.78 -0.80 -8.38
CA MET A 520 26.27 -0.03 -7.25
C MET A 520 26.80 1.33 -7.71
N LEU A 521 26.91 2.30 -6.80
CA LEU A 521 27.72 3.51 -6.98
C LEU A 521 29.07 3.35 -6.28
N ASP A 522 30.15 3.92 -6.84
CA ASP A 522 31.47 3.94 -6.20
C ASP A 522 31.39 4.67 -4.82
N PRO A 523 32.06 4.17 -3.76
CA PRO A 523 33.05 3.09 -3.73
C PRO A 523 32.54 1.69 -3.30
N ASP A 524 31.25 1.50 -3.01
CA ASP A 524 30.53 0.21 -2.83
C ASP A 524 29.10 0.49 -2.26
N ILE A 525 28.39 1.50 -2.80
CA ILE A 525 27.03 1.87 -2.38
C ILE A 525 26.01 1.07 -3.18
N SER A 526 25.25 0.18 -2.54
CA SER A 526 24.16 -0.56 -3.19
C SER A 526 23.05 0.39 -3.63
N ILE A 527 22.54 0.21 -4.84
CA ILE A 527 21.34 0.93 -5.33
C ILE A 527 20.11 0.09 -4.96
N ASP A 528 19.08 0.72 -4.38
CA ASP A 528 17.83 0.06 -3.95
C ASP A 528 16.77 -0.02 -5.09
N GLU A 529 17.17 0.29 -6.33
CA GLU A 529 16.32 0.45 -7.52
C GLU A 529 16.89 -0.29 -8.76
N GLY A 530 16.02 -0.65 -9.71
CA GLY A 530 16.37 -1.29 -10.98
C GLY A 530 16.76 -0.30 -12.09
N ILE A 531 17.39 -0.82 -13.15
CA ILE A 531 17.98 0.00 -14.24
C ILE A 531 16.98 0.88 -15.00
N ASP A 532 15.71 0.49 -15.02
CA ASP A 532 14.62 1.23 -15.66
C ASP A 532 14.34 2.61 -15.03
N HIS A 533 14.70 2.76 -13.75
CA HIS A 533 14.21 3.84 -12.89
C HIS A 533 15.31 4.54 -12.12
N PHE A 534 16.46 3.87 -11.89
CA PHE A 534 17.65 4.54 -11.40
C PHE A 534 18.11 5.60 -12.40
N ILE A 535 18.11 6.85 -11.95
CA ILE A 535 18.66 8.02 -12.65
C ILE A 535 19.92 8.46 -11.88
N PRO A 536 21.12 8.35 -12.46
CA PRO A 536 22.35 8.86 -11.86
C PRO A 536 22.43 10.40 -11.91
N ASP A 537 23.21 10.99 -10.99
CA ASP A 537 23.56 12.40 -10.98
C ASP A 537 24.79 12.71 -11.88
N ASP A 538 25.06 14.01 -12.13
CA ASP A 538 26.22 14.43 -12.93
C ASP A 538 27.56 14.14 -12.21
N GLY A 539 28.42 13.35 -12.85
CA GLY A 539 29.68 12.87 -12.28
C GLY A 539 29.59 11.54 -11.51
N ASP A 540 28.42 10.90 -11.45
CA ASP A 540 28.27 9.59 -10.81
C ASP A 540 29.14 8.50 -11.47
N HIS A 541 29.74 7.65 -10.64
CA HIS A 541 30.46 6.45 -11.08
C HIS A 541 29.64 5.22 -10.71
N VAL A 542 28.92 4.69 -11.71
CA VAL A 542 28.05 3.51 -11.59
C VAL A 542 28.83 2.25 -11.97
N ILE A 543 28.76 1.24 -11.11
CA ILE A 543 29.51 -0.02 -11.22
C ILE A 543 28.53 -1.18 -11.28
N PHE A 544 28.52 -1.90 -12.40
CA PHE A 544 27.98 -3.26 -12.45
C PHE A 544 29.08 -4.25 -12.04
N ARG A 545 28.82 -5.03 -10.99
CA ARG A 545 29.78 -5.97 -10.41
C ARG A 545 29.25 -7.40 -10.44
N TYR A 546 29.96 -8.28 -11.14
CA TYR A 546 29.66 -9.71 -11.16
C TYR A 546 30.26 -10.40 -9.93
N ARG A 547 29.40 -10.71 -8.95
CA ARG A 547 29.76 -11.24 -7.62
C ARG A 547 28.98 -12.52 -7.30
N LYS A 548 29.31 -13.19 -6.19
CA LYS A 548 28.55 -14.33 -5.65
C LYS A 548 27.53 -13.85 -4.60
N TYR A 549 26.46 -14.62 -4.37
CA TYR A 549 25.64 -14.47 -3.15
C TYR A 549 26.46 -14.87 -1.92
N ASP A 550 26.36 -14.09 -0.85
CA ASP A 550 26.95 -14.36 0.47
C ASP A 550 26.02 -15.20 1.39
#